data_AF-A0A960RT23-F1
#
_entry.id   AF-A0A960RT23-F1
#
_cell.length_a   1.000
_cell.length_b   1.000
_cell.length_c   1.000
_cell.angle_alpha   90.00
_cell.angle_beta   90.00
_cell.angle_gamma   90.00
#
_symmetry.space_group_name_H-M   'P 1'
#
loop_
_entity.id
_entity.type
_entity.pdbx_description
1 polymer ?
#
loop_
_entity_poly.entity_id
_entity_poly.type
_entity_poly.pdbx_seq_one_letter_code
_entity_poly.pdbx_strand_id
1 'polypeptide(L)'
;MATPSDQKRKKLLLITTSGGGGHMQAAKAQAVKVLSEFPDTDVIQKDILIDLASKRLGKGFVYLWNSSQKRGNVKFLMFLQKNVPTADIIFGISIFLRTLYILLKEGIDQIVDTQPVGTSAIIKAIKVARKMTGKPLKLEKIVTELPTDNVIHFFKPIKLLSPNDRSLIRLISTIPLLKENQTAEGFWKKNCGLSETEVCYESFPLRSAFKKYLNKTRERNERMRILIHVNSAEEKFLIADSTKRGFIPSEIYRDKIAINIETDYKVSTILLGSQPTEEATLKYLRKYIELMSRTALDERHLLFVFCNSHTEHRNSLLKRVHALIQKVENFPHNLTVIPMCFQSDDVIASLYYRSDATFTRSGGLTAMELMSVAQGQIWIHSEVRHGKVDGEKLGKGMPIWERGNATYLQHKKGARFITPETFIDSCLPYFLPANSKAGIG
;
A
#
# COMPACT_ATOMS: atom_id res chain seq x y z
N MET A 1 -20.20 14.37 46.79
CA MET A 1 -19.85 13.52 45.63
C MET A 1 -20.22 14.29 44.38
N ALA A 2 -19.23 14.79 43.64
CA ALA A 2 -19.48 15.48 42.40
C ALA A 2 -19.94 14.46 41.35
N THR A 3 -21.10 14.69 40.73
CA THR A 3 -21.52 14.03 39.50
C THR A 3 -20.40 14.17 38.45
N PRO A 4 -20.05 13.12 37.69
CA PRO A 4 -19.10 13.24 36.58
C PRO A 4 -19.70 14.19 35.55
N SER A 5 -19.27 15.44 35.59
CA SER A 5 -19.71 16.51 34.70
C SER A 5 -19.27 16.21 33.27
N ASP A 6 -20.19 16.36 32.31
CA ASP A 6 -20.03 16.50 30.86
C ASP A 6 -18.60 16.84 30.37
N GLN A 7 -17.70 15.86 30.36
CA GLN A 7 -16.46 16.00 29.59
C GLN A 7 -16.85 15.92 28.11
N LYS A 8 -16.87 17.09 27.47
CA LYS A 8 -17.16 17.21 26.03
C LYS A 8 -16.24 16.28 25.26
N ARG A 9 -16.85 15.28 24.60
CA ARG A 9 -16.12 14.29 23.80
C ARG A 9 -15.26 14.98 22.73
N LYS A 10 -13.99 14.59 22.66
CA LYS A 10 -13.05 15.06 21.64
C LYS A 10 -13.56 14.68 20.26
N LYS A 11 -13.46 15.59 19.29
CA LYS A 11 -13.88 15.34 17.89
C LYS A 11 -12.70 15.39 16.92
N LEU A 12 -12.52 14.30 16.18
CA LEU A 12 -11.50 14.15 15.15
C LEU A 12 -12.12 14.22 13.76
N LEU A 13 -11.67 15.18 12.93
CA LEU A 13 -11.94 15.20 11.50
C LEU A 13 -10.82 14.46 10.76
N LEU A 14 -11.16 13.37 10.08
CA LEU A 14 -10.23 12.55 9.31
C LEU A 14 -10.52 12.70 7.81
N ILE A 15 -9.61 13.35 7.10
CA ILE A 15 -9.70 13.59 5.65
C ILE A 15 -8.83 12.56 4.91
N THR A 16 -9.46 11.82 4.00
CA THR A 16 -8.82 10.73 3.25
C THR A 16 -9.44 10.56 1.86
N THR A 17 -9.14 9.49 1.13
CA THR A 17 -9.72 9.18 -0.18
C THR A 17 -9.95 7.68 -0.36
N SER A 18 -11.02 7.33 -1.05
CA SER A 18 -11.28 6.00 -1.60
C SER A 18 -10.50 5.69 -2.88
N GLY A 19 -9.86 6.70 -3.49
CA GLY A 19 -9.01 6.55 -4.68
C GLY A 19 -7.65 5.87 -4.42
N GLY A 20 -7.29 5.55 -3.18
CA GLY A 20 -6.02 4.89 -2.86
C GLY A 20 -6.10 4.15 -1.53
N GLY A 21 -6.00 2.81 -1.58
CA GLY A 21 -6.14 1.96 -0.40
C GLY A 21 -5.16 2.30 0.72
N GLY A 22 -3.93 2.68 0.37
CA GLY A 22 -2.89 3.07 1.35
C GLY A 22 -3.28 4.30 2.19
N HIS A 23 -3.86 5.33 1.57
CA HIS A 23 -4.27 6.51 2.33
C HIS A 23 -5.41 6.21 3.30
N MET A 24 -6.39 5.41 2.88
CA MET A 24 -7.50 4.97 3.71
C MET A 24 -7.01 4.17 4.91
N GLN A 25 -6.06 3.27 4.69
CA GLN A 25 -5.48 2.44 5.75
C GLN A 25 -4.62 3.26 6.72
N ALA A 26 -3.83 4.22 6.22
CA ALA A 26 -3.08 5.15 7.07
C ALA A 26 -4.02 6.02 7.92
N ALA A 27 -5.13 6.49 7.33
CA ALA A 27 -6.16 7.26 8.03
C ALA A 27 -6.79 6.43 9.16
N LYS A 28 -7.14 5.16 8.89
CA LYS A 28 -7.62 4.22 9.91
C LYS A 28 -6.60 3.97 11.01
N ALA A 29 -5.32 3.78 10.66
CA ALA A 29 -4.26 3.59 11.65
C ALA A 29 -4.13 4.80 12.58
N GLN A 30 -4.27 6.02 12.06
CA GLN A 30 -4.27 7.23 12.87
C GLN A 30 -5.52 7.33 13.76
N ALA A 31 -6.69 6.98 13.24
CA ALA A 31 -7.91 6.95 14.06
C ALA A 31 -7.76 5.98 15.24
N VAL A 32 -7.21 4.78 15.01
CA VAL A 32 -6.92 3.81 16.07
C VAL A 32 -5.94 4.36 17.11
N LYS A 33 -4.88 5.06 16.67
CA LYS A 33 -3.93 5.74 17.57
C LYS A 33 -4.65 6.75 18.47
N VAL A 34 -5.46 7.64 17.88
CA VAL A 34 -6.20 8.66 18.64
C VAL A 34 -7.21 8.01 19.60
N LEU A 35 -7.94 6.98 19.17
CA LEU A 35 -8.89 6.26 20.02
C LEU A 35 -8.20 5.50 21.16
N SER A 36 -6.95 5.04 20.97
CA SER A 36 -6.19 4.40 22.05
C SER A 36 -5.77 5.39 23.15
N GLU A 37 -5.54 6.65 22.79
CA GLU A 37 -5.21 7.73 23.74
C GLU A 37 -6.48 8.37 24.33
N PHE A 38 -7.55 8.45 23.54
CA PHE A 38 -8.82 9.10 23.89
C PHE A 38 -10.01 8.23 23.42
N PRO A 39 -10.42 7.22 24.22
CA PRO A 39 -11.43 6.22 23.81
C PRO A 39 -12.79 6.79 23.40
N ASP A 40 -13.21 7.90 24.01
CA ASP A 40 -14.50 8.56 23.72
C ASP A 40 -14.46 9.54 22.53
N THR A 41 -13.38 9.52 21.73
CA THR A 41 -13.26 10.41 20.57
C THR A 41 -14.29 10.07 19.51
N ASP A 42 -15.05 11.07 19.06
CA ASP A 42 -15.95 10.97 17.91
C ASP A 42 -15.16 11.23 16.61
N VAL A 43 -15.15 10.23 15.72
CA VAL A 43 -14.35 10.24 14.48
C VAL A 43 -15.24 10.53 13.28
N ILE A 44 -15.09 11.73 12.72
CA ILE A 44 -15.78 12.17 11.51
C ILE A 44 -14.86 11.96 10.32
N GLN A 45 -15.07 10.87 9.58
CA GLN A 45 -14.31 10.58 8.38
C GLN A 45 -14.96 11.21 7.13
N LYS A 46 -14.14 11.83 6.28
CA LYS A 46 -14.56 12.42 4.99
C LYS A 46 -13.62 12.05 3.85
N ASP A 47 -14.20 11.64 2.73
CA ASP A 47 -13.51 11.48 1.46
C ASP A 47 -13.36 12.84 0.76
N ILE A 48 -12.13 13.25 0.48
CA ILE A 48 -11.86 14.56 -0.11
C ILE A 48 -12.47 14.73 -1.50
N LEU A 49 -12.55 13.66 -2.29
CA LEU A 49 -13.10 13.70 -3.65
C LEU A 49 -14.63 13.58 -3.62
N ILE A 50 -15.17 12.70 -2.80
CA ILE A 50 -16.61 12.39 -2.78
C ILE A 50 -17.37 13.36 -1.87
N ASP A 51 -16.92 13.52 -0.63
CA ASP A 51 -17.64 14.27 0.41
C ASP A 51 -17.30 15.76 0.38
N LEU A 52 -16.06 16.13 0.04
CA LEU A 52 -15.61 17.54 0.07
C LEU A 52 -15.63 18.21 -1.31
N ALA A 53 -15.18 17.53 -2.37
CA ALA A 53 -15.20 18.07 -3.72
C ALA A 53 -16.58 17.91 -4.39
N SER A 54 -16.99 16.69 -4.76
CA SER A 54 -18.28 16.44 -5.40
C SER A 54 -18.63 14.97 -5.42
N LYS A 55 -19.83 14.60 -4.96
CA LYS A 55 -20.25 13.18 -4.85
C LYS A 55 -20.26 12.46 -6.21
N ARG A 56 -20.72 13.12 -7.28
CA ARG A 56 -20.80 12.52 -8.63
C ARG A 56 -19.43 12.47 -9.29
N LEU A 57 -18.73 13.60 -9.34
CA LEU A 57 -17.41 13.68 -10.00
C LEU A 57 -16.37 12.86 -9.24
N GLY A 58 -16.36 12.94 -7.91
CA GLY A 58 -15.46 12.17 -7.05
C GLY A 58 -15.57 10.67 -7.28
N LYS A 59 -16.80 10.12 -7.33
CA LYS A 59 -17.02 8.70 -7.68
C LYS A 59 -16.48 8.34 -9.06
N GLY A 60 -16.67 9.24 -10.05
CA GLY A 60 -16.13 9.06 -11.40
C GLY A 60 -14.59 9.02 -11.41
N PHE A 61 -13.93 9.95 -10.73
CA PHE A 61 -12.46 9.97 -10.62
C PHE A 61 -11.91 8.73 -9.90
N VAL A 62 -12.54 8.32 -8.80
CA VAL A 62 -12.15 7.10 -8.06
C VAL A 62 -12.27 5.87 -8.96
N TYR A 63 -13.35 5.76 -9.74
CA TYR A 63 -13.53 4.67 -10.70
C TYR A 63 -12.45 4.68 -11.79
N LEU A 64 -12.19 5.84 -12.42
CA LEU A 64 -11.17 5.98 -13.46
C LEU A 64 -9.78 5.64 -12.93
N TRP A 65 -9.45 6.11 -11.73
CA TRP A 65 -8.18 5.82 -11.07
C TRP A 65 -8.01 4.33 -10.82
N ASN A 66 -8.97 3.69 -10.15
CA ASN A 66 -8.92 2.25 -9.83
C ASN A 66 -8.90 1.39 -11.10
N SER A 67 -9.70 1.74 -12.12
CA SER A 67 -9.67 1.04 -13.41
C SER A 67 -8.32 1.16 -14.11
N SER A 68 -7.63 2.30 -13.95
CA SER A 68 -6.32 2.51 -14.57
C SER A 68 -5.22 1.74 -13.86
N GLN A 69 -5.32 1.60 -12.53
CA GLN A 69 -4.45 0.70 -11.76
C GLN A 69 -4.60 -0.76 -12.22
N LYS A 70 -5.82 -1.28 -12.34
CA LYS A 70 -6.08 -2.66 -12.82
C LYS A 70 -5.53 -2.95 -14.21
N ARG A 71 -5.49 -1.92 -15.07
CA ARG A 71 -5.00 -2.02 -16.46
C ARG A 71 -3.49 -1.79 -16.58
N GLY A 72 -2.80 -1.41 -15.50
CA GLY A 72 -1.40 -1.00 -15.58
C GLY A 72 -1.17 0.27 -16.41
N ASN A 73 -2.17 1.16 -16.52
CA ASN A 73 -2.08 2.35 -17.38
C ASN A 73 -1.32 3.50 -16.69
N VAL A 74 0.00 3.36 -16.60
CA VAL A 74 0.89 4.33 -15.97
C VAL A 74 0.80 5.71 -16.61
N LYS A 75 0.67 5.79 -17.95
CA LYS A 75 0.55 7.06 -18.68
C LYS A 75 -0.67 7.86 -18.20
N PHE A 76 -1.82 7.20 -18.07
CA PHE A 76 -3.03 7.87 -17.61
C PHE A 76 -2.97 8.23 -16.12
N LEU A 77 -2.40 7.37 -15.27
CA LEU A 77 -2.16 7.69 -13.86
C LEU A 77 -1.26 8.92 -13.70
N MET A 78 -0.20 9.02 -14.51
CA MET A 78 0.69 10.18 -14.56
C MET A 78 -0.03 11.43 -15.09
N PHE A 79 -0.91 11.29 -16.09
CA PHE A 79 -1.76 12.39 -16.56
C PHE A 79 -2.67 12.91 -15.44
N LEU A 80 -3.37 12.04 -14.71
CA LEU A 80 -4.22 12.44 -13.59
C LEU A 80 -3.39 13.15 -12.50
N GLN A 81 -2.23 12.60 -12.14
CA GLN A 81 -1.34 13.19 -11.14
C GLN A 81 -0.82 14.56 -11.55
N LYS A 82 -0.43 14.75 -12.82
CA LYS A 82 0.03 16.05 -13.35
C LYS A 82 -1.05 17.13 -13.29
N ASN A 83 -2.32 16.73 -13.37
CA ASN A 83 -3.48 17.62 -13.35
C ASN A 83 -4.06 17.87 -11.95
N VAL A 84 -3.43 17.35 -10.89
CA VAL A 84 -3.82 17.63 -9.50
C VAL A 84 -3.90 19.15 -9.19
N PRO A 85 -2.93 19.99 -9.60
CA PRO A 85 -3.02 21.44 -9.35
C PRO A 85 -4.28 22.07 -9.96
N THR A 86 -4.66 21.64 -11.16
CA THR A 86 -5.89 22.10 -11.82
C THR A 86 -7.13 21.63 -11.06
N ALA A 87 -7.14 20.38 -10.61
CA ALA A 87 -8.22 19.85 -9.78
C ALA A 87 -8.35 20.61 -8.44
N ASP A 88 -7.23 20.98 -7.81
CA ASP A 88 -7.22 21.79 -6.58
C ASP A 88 -7.81 23.19 -6.78
N ILE A 89 -7.66 23.79 -7.96
CA ILE A 89 -8.30 25.07 -8.31
C ILE A 89 -9.81 24.86 -8.48
N ILE A 90 -10.21 23.90 -9.31
CA ILE A 90 -11.62 23.64 -9.65
C ILE A 90 -12.43 23.26 -8.41
N PHE A 91 -11.89 22.36 -7.58
CA PHE A 91 -12.58 21.84 -6.40
C PHE A 91 -12.28 22.61 -5.13
N GLY A 92 -11.32 23.55 -5.16
CA GLY A 92 -10.84 24.28 -3.99
C GLY A 92 -11.94 25.02 -3.24
N ILE A 93 -12.87 25.66 -3.96
CA ILE A 93 -14.00 26.38 -3.34
C ILE A 93 -14.93 25.40 -2.61
N SER A 94 -15.28 24.26 -3.23
CA SER A 94 -16.14 23.27 -2.59
C SER A 94 -15.46 22.65 -1.37
N ILE A 95 -14.19 22.26 -1.50
CA ILE A 95 -13.41 21.71 -0.38
C ILE A 95 -13.35 22.72 0.77
N PHE A 96 -13.08 24.00 0.48
CA PHE A 96 -13.06 25.06 1.48
C PHE A 96 -14.41 25.20 2.20
N LEU A 97 -15.50 25.40 1.47
CA LEU A 97 -16.82 25.64 2.06
C LEU A 97 -17.30 24.46 2.91
N ARG A 98 -17.14 23.23 2.41
CA ARG A 98 -17.57 22.03 3.15
C ARG A 98 -16.69 21.74 4.36
N THR A 99 -15.38 21.95 4.24
CA THR A 99 -14.48 21.82 5.39
C THR A 99 -14.84 22.85 6.46
N LEU A 100 -15.02 24.12 6.08
CA LEU A 100 -15.40 25.18 7.00
C LEU A 100 -16.74 24.87 7.70
N TYR A 101 -17.74 24.42 6.95
CA TYR A 101 -19.03 23.99 7.51
C TYR A 101 -18.87 22.90 8.58
N ILE A 102 -18.08 21.86 8.30
CA ILE A 102 -17.83 20.77 9.25
C ILE A 102 -17.11 21.31 10.49
N LEU A 103 -16.07 22.12 10.32
CA LEU A 103 -15.29 22.68 11.44
C LEU A 103 -16.19 23.49 12.39
N LEU A 104 -17.07 24.33 11.84
CA LEU A 104 -17.96 25.19 12.62
C LEU A 104 -19.12 24.43 13.25
N LYS A 105 -19.77 23.53 12.50
CA LYS A 105 -20.94 22.79 12.97
C LYS A 105 -20.58 21.73 14.00
N GLU A 106 -19.55 20.94 13.71
CA GLU A 106 -19.25 19.77 14.52
C GLU A 106 -18.42 20.14 15.75
N GLY A 107 -17.75 21.28 15.75
CA GLY A 107 -16.88 21.69 16.85
C GLY A 107 -15.65 20.80 16.96
N ILE A 108 -14.99 20.55 15.83
CA ILE A 108 -13.78 19.72 15.71
C ILE A 108 -12.66 20.19 16.64
N ASP A 109 -11.85 19.26 17.14
CA ASP A 109 -10.70 19.52 18.01
C ASP A 109 -9.36 19.14 17.33
N GLN A 110 -9.37 18.09 16.52
CA GLN A 110 -8.19 17.61 15.78
C GLN A 110 -8.54 17.36 14.32
N ILE A 111 -7.63 17.69 13.41
CA ILE A 111 -7.81 17.51 11.96
C ILE A 111 -6.62 16.75 11.42
N VAL A 112 -6.88 15.58 10.84
CA VAL A 112 -5.87 14.74 10.20
C VAL A 112 -6.18 14.67 8.71
N ASP A 113 -5.16 14.84 7.88
CA ASP A 113 -5.25 14.69 6.43
C ASP A 113 -4.14 13.78 5.90
N THR A 114 -4.55 12.77 5.15
CA THR A 114 -3.68 11.76 4.52
C THR A 114 -3.53 11.94 3.02
N GLN A 115 -4.12 13.00 2.45
CA GLN A 115 -4.21 13.23 1.01
C GLN A 115 -3.21 14.26 0.53
N PRO A 116 -2.71 14.19 -0.71
CA PRO A 116 -1.87 15.25 -1.25
C PRO A 116 -2.67 16.44 -1.84
N VAL A 117 -3.98 16.32 -1.96
CA VAL A 117 -4.86 17.30 -2.64
C VAL A 117 -5.60 18.19 -1.64
N GLY A 118 -6.06 19.36 -2.07
CA GLY A 118 -6.92 20.26 -1.29
C GLY A 118 -6.25 20.97 -0.11
N THR A 119 -4.94 20.83 0.09
CA THR A 119 -4.20 21.38 1.24
C THR A 119 -4.48 22.87 1.48
N SER A 120 -4.39 23.70 0.44
CA SER A 120 -4.63 25.14 0.57
C SER A 120 -6.07 25.48 0.99
N ALA A 121 -7.06 24.77 0.43
CA ALA A 121 -8.47 24.97 0.74
C ALA A 121 -8.78 24.60 2.20
N ILE A 122 -8.24 23.47 2.67
CA ILE A 122 -8.39 23.03 4.07
C ILE A 122 -7.76 24.04 5.03
N ILE A 123 -6.56 24.53 4.73
CA ILE A 123 -5.87 25.51 5.59
C ILE A 123 -6.60 26.84 5.66
N LYS A 124 -7.14 27.32 4.54
CA LYS A 124 -7.99 28.52 4.53
C LYS A 124 -9.24 28.32 5.39
N ALA A 125 -9.88 27.15 5.32
CA ALA A 125 -11.04 26.84 6.15
C ALA A 125 -10.67 26.82 7.65
N ILE A 126 -9.54 26.22 8.00
CA ILE A 126 -9.00 26.22 9.37
C ILE A 126 -8.77 27.65 9.86
N LYS A 127 -8.13 28.51 9.05
CA LYS A 127 -7.85 29.91 9.42
C LYS A 127 -9.12 30.68 9.77
N VAL A 128 -10.17 30.53 8.96
CA VAL A 128 -11.48 31.16 9.21
C VAL A 128 -12.12 30.57 10.46
N ALA A 129 -12.15 29.24 10.59
CA ALA A 129 -12.71 28.57 11.76
C ALA A 129 -12.02 28.95 13.07
N ARG A 130 -10.69 29.09 13.09
CA ARG A 130 -9.93 29.58 14.25
C ARG A 130 -10.39 30.99 14.67
N LYS A 131 -10.56 31.89 13.71
CA LYS A 131 -11.01 33.26 13.98
C LYS A 131 -12.43 33.29 14.55
N MET A 132 -13.32 32.42 14.05
CA MET A 132 -14.72 32.38 14.48
C MET A 132 -14.93 31.65 15.81
N THR A 133 -14.14 30.61 16.09
CA THR A 133 -14.35 29.74 17.26
C THR A 133 -13.36 29.98 18.40
N GLY A 134 -12.27 30.71 18.15
CA GLY A 134 -11.15 30.87 19.09
C GLY A 134 -10.31 29.60 19.29
N LYS A 135 -10.69 28.45 18.72
CA LYS A 135 -9.97 27.19 18.89
C LYS A 135 -8.60 27.21 18.19
N PRO A 136 -7.54 26.64 18.78
CA PRO A 136 -6.21 26.58 18.18
C PRO A 136 -6.08 25.43 17.16
N LEU A 137 -6.95 25.39 16.15
CA LEU A 137 -6.98 24.32 15.15
C LEU A 137 -5.71 24.30 14.29
N LYS A 138 -5.16 23.10 14.07
CA LYS A 138 -4.05 22.84 13.14
C LYS A 138 -4.36 21.62 12.28
N LEU A 139 -3.76 21.56 11.10
CA LEU A 139 -3.83 20.42 10.21
C LEU A 139 -2.64 19.49 10.46
N GLU A 140 -2.90 18.27 10.89
CA GLU A 140 -1.91 17.19 10.91
C GLU A 140 -1.87 16.52 9.54
N LYS A 141 -0.82 16.82 8.77
CA LYS A 141 -0.62 16.30 7.42
C LYS A 141 0.25 15.05 7.48
N ILE A 142 -0.35 13.89 7.34
CA ILE A 142 0.38 12.61 7.39
C ILE A 142 0.83 12.25 5.99
N VAL A 143 2.14 12.17 5.78
CA VAL A 143 2.74 11.71 4.53
C VAL A 143 2.63 10.19 4.47
N THR A 144 1.79 9.68 3.58
CA THR A 144 1.55 8.24 3.41
C THR A 144 2.46 7.60 2.36
N GLU A 145 3.56 8.27 2.01
CA GLU A 145 4.53 7.88 1.00
C GLU A 145 5.94 8.09 1.57
N LEU A 146 6.94 7.39 1.04
CA LEU A 146 8.31 7.50 1.52
C LEU A 146 8.96 8.78 0.95
N PRO A 147 9.47 9.69 1.80
CA PRO A 147 9.99 10.98 1.38
C PRO A 147 11.25 10.81 0.53
N THR A 148 11.13 11.15 -0.75
CA THR A 148 12.22 11.17 -1.73
C THR A 148 12.05 12.38 -2.64
N ASP A 149 13.08 12.71 -3.42
CA ASP A 149 13.02 13.77 -4.43
C ASP A 149 11.95 13.55 -5.52
N ASN A 150 11.42 12.32 -5.67
CA ASN A 150 10.34 12.00 -6.61
C ASN A 150 8.94 12.17 -5.98
N VAL A 151 8.82 12.07 -4.65
CA VAL A 151 7.55 12.08 -3.91
C VAL A 151 7.25 13.50 -3.45
N ILE A 152 7.05 14.42 -4.41
CA ILE A 152 6.90 15.86 -4.13
C ILE A 152 5.43 16.32 -4.03
N HIS A 153 4.48 15.43 -4.30
CA HIS A 153 3.06 15.77 -4.40
C HIS A 153 2.42 16.12 -3.05
N PHE A 154 2.95 15.62 -1.93
CA PHE A 154 2.60 16.09 -0.58
C PHE A 154 3.27 17.44 -0.23
N PHE A 155 4.47 17.69 -0.75
CA PHE A 155 5.32 18.80 -0.31
C PHE A 155 5.09 20.10 -1.09
N LYS A 156 4.86 19.99 -2.41
CA LYS A 156 4.60 21.15 -3.27
C LYS A 156 3.43 22.00 -2.78
N PRO A 157 2.25 21.44 -2.42
CA PRO A 157 1.15 22.25 -1.92
C PRO A 157 1.50 23.02 -0.64
N ILE A 158 2.32 22.45 0.24
CA ILE A 158 2.79 23.10 1.48
C ILE A 158 3.75 24.25 1.17
N LYS A 159 4.67 24.02 0.22
CA LYS A 159 5.64 25.05 -0.22
C LYS A 159 4.97 26.30 -0.76
N LEU A 160 3.84 26.15 -1.44
CA LEU A 160 3.06 27.24 -2.03
C LEU A 160 2.26 28.06 -1.02
N LEU A 161 2.18 27.63 0.25
CA LEU A 161 1.50 28.39 1.29
C LEU A 161 2.35 29.59 1.74
N SER A 162 1.65 30.66 2.13
CA SER A 162 2.27 31.77 2.86
C SER A 162 2.86 31.29 4.20
N PRO A 163 3.88 31.96 4.78
CA PRO A 163 4.43 31.58 6.08
C PRO A 163 3.36 31.46 7.18
N ASN A 164 2.41 32.39 7.20
CA ASN A 164 1.30 32.40 8.16
C ASN A 164 0.39 31.17 7.99
N ASP A 165 0.04 30.82 6.75
CA ASP A 165 -0.80 29.64 6.49
C ASP A 165 -0.02 28.33 6.73
N ARG A 166 1.28 28.32 6.46
CA ARG A 166 2.16 27.17 6.71
C ARG A 166 2.27 26.85 8.20
N SER A 167 2.25 27.86 9.08
CA SER A 167 2.25 27.66 10.55
C SER A 167 1.02 26.91 11.09
N LEU A 168 -0.03 26.75 10.26
CA LEU A 168 -1.22 25.97 10.56
C LEU A 168 -1.07 24.48 10.23
N ILE A 169 0.06 24.07 9.65
CA ILE A 169 0.37 22.69 9.31
C ILE A 169 1.37 22.13 10.32
N ARG A 170 1.08 20.92 10.78
CA ARG A 170 2.07 20.01 11.36
C ARG A 170 2.28 18.88 10.37
N LEU A 171 3.45 18.84 9.74
CA LEU A 171 3.80 17.77 8.81
C LEU A 171 4.28 16.56 9.61
N ILE A 172 3.62 15.41 9.45
CA ILE A 172 4.00 14.14 10.07
C ILE A 172 4.56 13.24 8.96
N SER A 173 5.82 12.84 9.09
CA SER A 173 6.55 12.11 8.06
C SER A 173 7.59 11.16 8.67
N THR A 174 8.28 10.40 7.84
CA THR A 174 9.50 9.68 8.20
C THR A 174 10.75 10.41 7.69
N ILE A 175 11.92 9.87 8.02
CA ILE A 175 13.23 10.38 7.59
C ILE A 175 13.33 10.28 6.06
N PRO A 176 13.67 11.37 5.36
CA PRO A 176 13.84 11.38 3.91
C PRO A 176 14.99 10.49 3.45
N LEU A 177 14.87 9.94 2.25
CA LEU A 177 16.02 9.36 1.56
C LEU A 177 16.88 10.52 1.03
N LEU A 178 17.99 10.75 1.71
CA LEU A 178 18.94 11.80 1.37
C LEU A 178 19.91 11.33 0.29
N LYS A 179 20.22 12.23 -0.65
CA LYS A 179 21.35 12.05 -1.57
C LYS A 179 22.67 12.32 -0.86
N GLU A 180 23.77 11.91 -1.47
CA GLU A 180 25.11 12.29 -1.04
C GLU A 180 25.20 13.81 -0.89
N ASN A 181 25.73 14.27 0.25
CA ASN A 181 25.84 15.69 0.63
C ASN A 181 24.52 16.46 0.85
N GLN A 182 23.38 15.77 0.95
CA GLN A 182 22.10 16.38 1.32
C GLN A 182 21.82 16.20 2.81
N THR A 183 21.44 17.27 3.50
CA THR A 183 20.92 17.20 4.88
C THR A 183 19.38 17.12 4.88
N ALA A 184 18.80 16.63 5.98
CA ALA A 184 17.35 16.60 6.15
C ALA A 184 16.74 18.02 6.20
N GLU A 185 17.35 18.96 6.93
CA GLU A 185 17.06 20.40 6.85
C GLU A 185 17.02 20.90 5.38
N GLY A 186 18.06 20.62 4.61
CA GLY A 186 18.14 21.02 3.20
C GLY A 186 17.05 20.36 2.35
N PHE A 187 16.70 19.10 2.61
CA PHE A 187 15.61 18.40 1.94
C PHE A 187 14.26 19.06 2.21
N TRP A 188 13.91 19.29 3.47
CA TRP A 188 12.60 19.85 3.85
C TRP A 188 12.44 21.29 3.37
N LYS A 189 13.46 22.12 3.56
CA LYS A 189 13.46 23.51 3.11
C LYS A 189 13.30 23.61 1.60
N LYS A 190 14.01 22.76 0.84
CA LYS A 190 13.89 22.68 -0.62
C LYS A 190 12.50 22.25 -1.07
N ASN A 191 11.93 21.21 -0.46
CA ASN A 191 10.74 20.54 -0.98
C ASN A 191 9.42 21.10 -0.46
N CYS A 192 9.35 21.53 0.81
CA CYS A 192 8.12 22.05 1.44
C CYS A 192 8.29 23.41 2.12
N GLY A 193 9.51 23.94 2.21
CA GLY A 193 9.77 25.24 2.84
C GLY A 193 9.64 25.23 4.36
N LEU A 194 9.72 24.05 4.98
CA LEU A 194 9.80 23.84 6.43
C LEU A 194 11.25 23.59 6.82
N SER A 195 11.65 24.02 8.02
CA SER A 195 12.84 23.49 8.68
C SER A 195 12.58 22.04 9.14
N GLU A 196 13.65 21.31 9.39
CA GLU A 196 13.57 19.95 9.93
C GLU A 196 12.87 19.91 11.29
N THR A 197 13.09 20.92 12.14
CA THR A 197 12.44 21.04 13.45
C THR A 197 10.92 21.27 13.37
N GLU A 198 10.41 21.71 12.22
CA GLU A 198 8.98 21.85 11.96
C GLU A 198 8.32 20.55 11.46
N VAL A 199 9.13 19.53 11.13
CA VAL A 199 8.66 18.21 10.68
C VAL A 199 8.63 17.24 11.86
N CYS A 200 7.48 16.64 12.11
CA CYS A 200 7.32 15.61 13.13
C CYS A 200 7.70 14.25 12.53
N TYR A 201 8.85 13.72 12.92
CA TYR A 201 9.23 12.35 12.57
C TYR A 201 8.47 11.36 13.44
N GLU A 202 7.65 10.53 12.81
CA GLU A 202 6.95 9.44 13.48
C GLU A 202 7.25 8.09 12.82
N SER A 203 7.00 7.01 13.55
CA SER A 203 6.95 5.66 12.96
C SER A 203 5.90 5.59 11.87
N PHE A 204 6.06 4.67 10.92
CA PHE A 204 5.08 4.47 9.86
C PHE A 204 3.66 4.24 10.42
N PRO A 205 2.61 4.72 9.73
CA PRO A 205 1.21 4.52 10.12
C PRO A 205 0.76 3.09 9.80
N LEU A 206 1.42 2.11 10.42
CA LEU A 206 1.20 0.69 10.19
C LEU A 206 -0.15 0.25 10.77
N ARG A 207 -0.80 -0.66 10.04
CA ARG A 207 -1.95 -1.41 10.55
C ARG A 207 -1.54 -2.27 11.74
N SER A 208 -2.47 -2.52 12.67
CA SER A 208 -2.19 -3.18 13.96
C SER A 208 -1.56 -4.56 13.78
N ALA A 209 -1.97 -5.32 12.77
CA ALA A 209 -1.39 -6.63 12.45
C ALA A 209 0.13 -6.59 12.22
N PHE A 210 0.64 -5.58 11.53
CA PHE A 210 2.07 -5.45 11.22
C PHE A 210 2.91 -5.16 12.45
N LYS A 211 2.32 -4.52 13.48
CA LYS A 211 3.01 -4.24 14.73
C LYS A 211 3.46 -5.51 15.46
N LYS A 212 2.78 -6.65 15.24
CA LYS A 212 3.12 -7.96 15.81
C LYS A 212 4.48 -8.51 15.34
N TYR A 213 4.98 -8.01 14.20
CA TYR A 213 6.21 -8.46 13.55
C TYR A 213 7.31 -7.39 13.54
N LEU A 214 7.04 -6.20 14.09
CA LEU A 214 8.05 -5.15 14.20
C LEU A 214 9.26 -5.64 15.00
N ASN A 215 10.45 -5.40 14.45
CA ASN A 215 11.73 -5.77 15.05
C ASN A 215 11.91 -7.28 15.31
N LYS A 216 11.04 -8.13 14.74
CA LYS A 216 11.21 -9.58 14.81
C LYS A 216 12.06 -10.06 13.65
N THR A 217 13.08 -10.86 13.96
CA THR A 217 13.74 -11.70 12.97
C THR A 217 12.94 -12.98 12.79
N ARG A 218 12.90 -13.53 11.56
CA ARG A 218 12.26 -14.81 11.30
C ARG A 218 13.04 -15.93 11.98
N GLU A 219 12.40 -16.67 12.88
CA GLU A 219 13.01 -17.87 13.46
C GLU A 219 13.04 -19.00 12.43
N ARG A 220 14.17 -19.72 12.34
CA ARG A 220 14.33 -20.79 11.33
C ARG A 220 13.34 -21.94 11.51
N ASN A 221 12.85 -22.15 12.72
CA ASN A 221 11.98 -23.27 13.08
C ASN A 221 10.51 -22.85 13.30
N GLU A 222 10.13 -21.65 12.88
CA GLU A 222 8.76 -21.16 13.06
C GLU A 222 7.81 -21.75 12.01
N ARG A 223 6.87 -22.56 12.48
CA ARG A 223 5.68 -22.96 11.71
C ARG A 223 4.67 -21.81 11.73
N MET A 224 3.99 -21.58 10.62
CA MET A 224 2.99 -20.53 10.52
C MET A 224 1.69 -21.05 9.94
N ARG A 225 0.57 -20.71 10.57
CA ARG A 225 -0.76 -21.04 10.07
C ARG A 225 -1.40 -19.80 9.45
N ILE A 226 -1.71 -19.88 8.16
CA ILE A 226 -2.42 -18.82 7.43
C ILE A 226 -3.90 -19.19 7.33
N LEU A 227 -4.77 -18.28 7.77
CA LEU A 227 -6.22 -18.43 7.68
C LEU A 227 -6.75 -17.53 6.56
N ILE A 228 -7.12 -18.13 5.44
CA ILE A 228 -7.65 -17.43 4.27
C ILE A 228 -9.17 -17.35 4.43
N HIS A 229 -9.71 -16.13 4.53
CA HIS A 229 -11.13 -15.89 4.57
C HIS A 229 -11.73 -15.93 3.15
N VAL A 230 -12.92 -16.53 3.05
CA VAL A 230 -13.67 -16.66 1.80
C VAL A 230 -15.08 -16.10 1.98
N ASN A 231 -15.57 -15.40 0.96
CA ASN A 231 -16.86 -14.69 1.00
C ASN A 231 -17.99 -15.46 0.30
N SER A 232 -17.66 -16.54 -0.39
CA SER A 232 -18.63 -17.34 -1.16
C SER A 232 -18.20 -18.79 -1.28
N ALA A 233 -19.16 -19.67 -1.60
CA ALA A 233 -18.87 -21.07 -1.89
C ALA A 233 -18.03 -21.22 -3.17
N GLU A 234 -18.31 -20.40 -4.19
CA GLU A 234 -17.52 -20.36 -5.42
C GLU A 234 -16.07 -19.95 -5.16
N GLU A 235 -15.83 -18.88 -4.37
CA GLU A 235 -14.47 -18.49 -3.97
C GLU A 235 -13.75 -19.63 -3.25
N LYS A 236 -14.41 -20.25 -2.27
CA LYS A 236 -13.85 -21.39 -1.52
C LYS A 236 -13.46 -22.54 -2.44
N PHE A 237 -14.33 -22.89 -3.39
CA PHE A 237 -14.06 -23.93 -4.37
C PHE A 237 -12.83 -23.59 -5.21
N LEU A 238 -12.75 -22.39 -5.80
CA LEU A 238 -11.64 -21.98 -6.67
C LEU A 238 -10.29 -22.04 -5.97
N ILE A 239 -10.24 -21.62 -4.69
CA ILE A 239 -9.02 -21.65 -3.87
C ILE A 239 -8.64 -23.09 -3.51
N ALA A 240 -9.58 -23.86 -2.98
CA ALA A 240 -9.33 -25.25 -2.55
C ALA A 240 -8.92 -26.13 -3.73
N ASP A 241 -9.60 -26.02 -4.87
CA ASP A 241 -9.34 -26.79 -6.07
C ASP A 241 -7.97 -26.46 -6.70
N SER A 242 -7.58 -25.18 -6.68
CA SER A 242 -6.22 -24.77 -7.11
C SER A 242 -5.14 -25.33 -6.18
N THR A 243 -5.39 -25.30 -4.86
CA THR A 243 -4.44 -25.77 -3.84
C THR A 243 -4.22 -27.28 -3.93
N LYS A 244 -5.26 -28.06 -4.28
CA LYS A 244 -5.18 -29.53 -4.47
C LYS A 244 -4.22 -29.98 -5.58
N ARG A 245 -3.82 -29.10 -6.49
CA ARG A 245 -2.80 -29.42 -7.51
C ARG A 245 -1.39 -29.52 -6.92
N GLY A 246 -1.16 -28.93 -5.75
CA GLY A 246 0.13 -28.95 -5.06
C GLY A 246 0.26 -30.06 -4.03
N PHE A 247 1.33 -30.00 -3.25
CA PHE A 247 1.71 -31.03 -2.27
C PHE A 247 1.11 -30.82 -0.88
N ILE A 248 0.56 -29.63 -0.58
CA ILE A 248 0.10 -29.30 0.77
C ILE A 248 -1.41 -29.56 0.94
N PRO A 249 -1.84 -30.27 2.01
CA PRO A 249 -3.26 -30.34 2.33
C PRO A 249 -3.77 -28.99 2.82
N SER A 250 -5.03 -28.68 2.51
CA SER A 250 -5.72 -27.52 3.05
C SER A 250 -6.83 -27.97 3.99
N GLU A 251 -6.93 -27.33 5.16
CA GLU A 251 -8.04 -27.56 6.08
C GLU A 251 -9.19 -26.62 5.71
N ILE A 252 -10.32 -27.19 5.29
CA ILE A 252 -11.45 -26.43 4.78
C ILE A 252 -12.48 -26.24 5.89
N TYR A 253 -12.75 -24.98 6.23
CA TYR A 253 -13.80 -24.57 7.17
C TYR A 253 -15.00 -23.98 6.41
N ARG A 254 -16.03 -23.57 7.16
CA ARG A 254 -17.23 -22.96 6.57
C ARG A 254 -16.90 -21.71 5.78
N ASP A 255 -16.18 -20.77 6.40
CA ASP A 255 -15.86 -19.41 5.97
C ASP A 255 -14.36 -19.18 5.78
N LYS A 256 -13.54 -20.23 5.88
CA LYS A 256 -12.06 -20.13 5.87
C LYS A 256 -11.41 -21.35 5.23
N ILE A 257 -10.17 -21.16 4.77
CA ILE A 257 -9.24 -22.24 4.41
C ILE A 257 -7.96 -22.01 5.21
N ALA A 258 -7.50 -23.02 5.96
CA ALA A 258 -6.24 -22.93 6.69
C ALA A 258 -5.12 -23.65 5.93
N ILE A 259 -3.97 -22.99 5.86
CA ILE A 259 -2.74 -23.49 5.25
C ILE A 259 -1.63 -23.48 6.32
N ASN A 260 -1.06 -24.64 6.61
CA ASN A 260 0.03 -24.79 7.58
C ASN A 260 1.38 -24.73 6.85
N ILE A 261 2.10 -23.64 7.01
CA ILE A 261 3.42 -23.42 6.44
C ILE A 261 4.46 -24.04 7.38
N GLU A 262 5.11 -25.10 6.91
CA GLU A 262 6.23 -25.72 7.59
C GLU A 262 7.51 -24.87 7.47
N THR A 263 8.49 -25.21 8.30
CA THR A 263 9.73 -24.44 8.47
C THR A 263 10.64 -24.47 7.25
N ASP A 264 10.62 -25.59 6.52
CA ASP A 264 11.44 -25.86 5.33
C ASP A 264 10.82 -25.33 4.03
N TYR A 265 9.57 -24.84 4.06
CA TYR A 265 8.90 -24.35 2.84
C TYR A 265 9.47 -23.00 2.42
N LYS A 266 9.74 -22.86 1.12
CA LYS A 266 10.00 -21.57 0.48
C LYS A 266 8.67 -20.89 0.20
N VAL A 267 8.46 -19.70 0.76
CA VAL A 267 7.20 -18.97 0.61
C VAL A 267 7.41 -17.76 -0.28
N SER A 268 6.61 -17.66 -1.34
CA SER A 268 6.55 -16.48 -2.20
C SER A 268 5.15 -15.89 -2.20
N THR A 269 5.06 -14.56 -2.25
CA THR A 269 3.78 -13.84 -2.31
C THR A 269 3.75 -12.89 -3.49
N ILE A 270 2.75 -13.01 -4.36
CA ILE A 270 2.41 -12.02 -5.40
C ILE A 270 1.26 -11.16 -4.88
N LEU A 271 1.52 -9.89 -4.59
CA LEU A 271 0.54 -8.89 -4.14
C LEU A 271 0.75 -7.57 -4.86
N LEU A 272 0.15 -7.41 -6.05
CA LEU A 272 0.26 -6.20 -6.88
C LEU A 272 -0.69 -5.07 -6.43
N GLY A 273 -0.98 -4.98 -5.14
CA GLY A 273 -1.94 -4.04 -4.54
C GLY A 273 -3.38 -4.56 -4.51
N SER A 274 -4.29 -3.75 -3.94
CA SER A 274 -5.73 -4.10 -3.85
C SER A 274 -6.47 -4.01 -5.20
N GLN A 275 -5.89 -3.30 -6.17
CA GLN A 275 -6.32 -3.22 -7.56
C GLN A 275 -5.21 -3.78 -8.45
N PRO A 276 -4.92 -5.09 -8.38
CA PRO A 276 -3.77 -5.70 -9.05
C PRO A 276 -3.88 -5.55 -10.57
N THR A 277 -2.74 -5.36 -11.23
CA THR A 277 -2.65 -5.46 -12.69
C THR A 277 -2.89 -6.91 -13.09
N GLU A 278 -4.09 -7.21 -13.55
CA GLU A 278 -4.55 -8.60 -13.74
C GLU A 278 -3.65 -9.39 -14.70
N GLU A 279 -3.21 -8.75 -15.78
CA GLU A 279 -2.35 -9.37 -16.78
C GLU A 279 -0.95 -9.67 -16.22
N ALA A 280 -0.39 -8.74 -15.42
CA ALA A 280 0.91 -8.96 -14.79
C ALA A 280 0.85 -10.13 -13.79
N THR A 281 -0.21 -10.22 -12.98
CA THR A 281 -0.41 -11.33 -12.04
C THR A 281 -0.42 -12.69 -12.76
N LEU A 282 -1.17 -12.81 -13.85
CA LEU A 282 -1.24 -14.06 -14.63
C LEU A 282 0.10 -14.41 -15.29
N LYS A 283 0.80 -13.42 -15.82
CA LYS A 283 2.13 -13.63 -16.42
C LYS A 283 3.16 -14.05 -15.36
N TYR A 284 3.19 -13.40 -14.20
CA TYR A 284 4.07 -13.81 -13.10
C TYR A 284 3.78 -15.23 -12.65
N LEU A 285 2.50 -15.59 -12.48
CA LEU A 285 2.12 -16.96 -12.13
C LEU A 285 2.62 -17.97 -13.17
N ARG A 286 2.40 -17.70 -14.47
CA ARG A 286 2.89 -18.57 -15.55
C ARG A 286 4.42 -18.71 -15.49
N LYS A 287 5.13 -17.60 -15.31
CA LYS A 287 6.60 -17.58 -15.24
C LYS A 287 7.15 -18.26 -14.00
N TYR A 288 6.42 -18.22 -12.88
CA TYR A 288 6.77 -18.93 -11.66
C TYR A 288 6.60 -20.44 -11.86
N ILE A 289 5.46 -20.89 -12.40
CA ILE A 289 5.23 -22.31 -12.73
C ILE A 289 6.31 -22.80 -13.70
N GLU A 290 6.59 -22.02 -14.75
CA GLU A 290 7.64 -22.32 -15.74
C GLU A 290 9.02 -22.43 -15.09
N LEU A 291 9.37 -21.52 -14.17
CA LEU A 291 10.63 -21.59 -13.42
C LEU A 291 10.71 -22.91 -12.63
N MET A 292 9.67 -23.24 -11.86
CA MET A 292 9.61 -24.46 -11.06
C MET A 292 9.65 -25.74 -11.91
N SER A 293 9.06 -25.74 -13.10
CA SER A 293 9.17 -26.86 -14.04
C SER A 293 10.58 -27.05 -14.61
N ARG A 294 11.37 -25.98 -14.72
CA ARG A 294 12.75 -26.02 -15.27
C ARG A 294 13.77 -26.39 -14.22
N THR A 295 13.55 -25.98 -12.99
CA THR A 295 14.48 -26.21 -11.89
C THR A 295 14.09 -27.52 -11.22
N ALA A 296 14.91 -28.56 -11.36
CA ALA A 296 14.75 -29.83 -10.63
C ALA A 296 15.07 -29.63 -9.13
N LEU A 297 14.30 -28.77 -8.46
CA LEU A 297 14.46 -28.45 -7.05
C LEU A 297 13.63 -29.43 -6.24
N ASP A 298 14.24 -30.05 -5.24
CA ASP A 298 13.50 -30.82 -4.24
C ASP A 298 12.87 -29.91 -3.17
N GLU A 299 13.25 -28.62 -3.14
CA GLU A 299 12.68 -27.64 -2.21
C GLU A 299 11.17 -27.45 -2.46
N ARG A 300 10.41 -27.36 -1.36
CA ARG A 300 8.95 -27.21 -1.40
C ARG A 300 8.55 -25.74 -1.44
N HIS A 301 7.84 -25.32 -2.48
CA HIS A 301 7.44 -23.93 -2.71
C HIS A 301 5.95 -23.70 -2.50
N LEU A 302 5.61 -22.68 -1.71
CA LEU A 302 4.27 -22.14 -1.62
C LEU A 302 4.22 -20.77 -2.31
N LEU A 303 3.32 -20.62 -3.28
CA LEU A 303 3.08 -19.35 -3.96
C LEU A 303 1.68 -18.84 -3.62
N PHE A 304 1.62 -17.80 -2.78
CA PHE A 304 0.39 -17.08 -2.48
C PHE A 304 0.13 -16.01 -3.54
N VAL A 305 -1.02 -16.06 -4.21
CA VAL A 305 -1.37 -15.14 -5.31
C VAL A 305 -2.59 -14.32 -4.95
N PHE A 306 -2.38 -13.06 -4.58
CA PHE A 306 -3.47 -12.14 -4.28
C PHE A 306 -4.18 -11.68 -5.56
N CYS A 307 -5.47 -11.94 -5.57
CA CYS A 307 -6.44 -11.54 -6.57
C CYS A 307 -7.29 -10.37 -6.05
N ASN A 308 -7.97 -9.67 -6.95
CA ASN A 308 -9.00 -8.69 -6.56
C ASN A 308 -10.23 -9.39 -5.96
N SER A 309 -11.18 -8.61 -5.44
CA SER A 309 -12.45 -9.12 -4.93
C SER A 309 -13.15 -10.00 -5.96
N HIS A 310 -13.57 -11.20 -5.56
CA HIS A 310 -14.39 -12.07 -6.38
C HIS A 310 -15.87 -11.71 -6.21
N THR A 311 -16.61 -11.77 -7.31
CA THR A 311 -18.06 -11.70 -7.31
C THR A 311 -18.53 -12.92 -8.10
N GLU A 312 -19.47 -13.67 -7.54
CA GLU A 312 -19.95 -14.90 -8.14
C GLU A 312 -20.41 -14.67 -9.58
N HIS A 313 -20.22 -15.67 -10.43
CA HIS A 313 -20.58 -15.66 -11.86
C HIS A 313 -19.87 -14.62 -12.74
N ARG A 314 -19.00 -13.76 -12.20
CA ARG A 314 -18.15 -12.86 -13.01
C ARG A 314 -16.80 -13.52 -13.32
N ASN A 315 -16.25 -13.23 -14.50
CA ASN A 315 -14.90 -13.64 -14.89
C ASN A 315 -13.83 -12.81 -14.13
N SER A 316 -13.62 -13.14 -12.86
CA SER A 316 -12.64 -12.43 -12.00
C SER A 316 -11.20 -12.89 -12.24
N LEU A 317 -10.24 -12.14 -11.72
CA LEU A 317 -8.83 -12.56 -11.70
C LEU A 317 -8.66 -13.92 -11.01
N LEU A 318 -9.39 -14.18 -9.91
CA LEU A 318 -9.35 -15.48 -9.21
C LEU A 318 -9.73 -16.64 -10.13
N LYS A 319 -10.82 -16.51 -10.91
CA LYS A 319 -11.23 -17.53 -11.89
C LYS A 319 -10.19 -17.74 -12.98
N ARG A 320 -9.60 -16.65 -13.48
CA ARG A 320 -8.56 -16.70 -14.52
C ARG A 320 -7.29 -17.38 -14.00
N VAL A 321 -6.92 -17.14 -12.75
CA VAL A 321 -5.79 -17.79 -12.07
C VAL A 321 -6.08 -19.27 -11.86
N HIS A 322 -7.25 -19.63 -11.31
CA HIS A 322 -7.69 -21.02 -11.18
C HIS A 322 -7.64 -21.74 -12.53
N ALA A 323 -8.25 -21.18 -13.58
CA ALA A 323 -8.24 -21.76 -14.91
C ALA A 323 -6.83 -21.90 -15.50
N LEU A 324 -5.91 -20.98 -15.20
CA LEU A 324 -4.51 -21.09 -15.60
C LEU A 324 -3.85 -22.29 -14.92
N ILE A 325 -4.02 -22.44 -13.60
CA ILE A 325 -3.44 -23.54 -12.81
C ILE A 325 -3.95 -24.90 -13.31
N GLN A 326 -5.27 -25.03 -13.53
CA GLN A 326 -5.87 -26.29 -13.96
C GLN A 326 -5.46 -26.72 -15.38
N LYS A 327 -5.07 -25.77 -16.24
CA LYS A 327 -4.65 -26.05 -17.62
C LYS A 327 -3.20 -26.50 -17.76
N VAL A 328 -2.39 -26.42 -16.70
CA VAL A 328 -1.00 -26.87 -16.75
C VAL A 328 -0.98 -28.38 -16.57
N GLU A 329 -0.71 -29.13 -17.65
CA GLU A 329 -0.70 -30.60 -17.64
C GLU A 329 0.34 -31.15 -16.65
N ASN A 330 1.61 -30.79 -16.83
CA ASN A 330 2.74 -31.20 -16.00
C ASN A 330 3.01 -30.19 -14.88
N PHE A 331 2.09 -30.10 -13.92
CA PHE A 331 2.22 -29.17 -12.80
C PHE A 331 3.39 -29.59 -11.88
N PRO A 332 4.29 -28.67 -11.46
CA PRO A 332 5.44 -29.02 -10.63
C PRO A 332 5.01 -29.62 -9.29
N HIS A 333 5.47 -30.83 -8.98
CA HIS A 333 5.09 -31.58 -7.78
C HIS A 333 5.55 -30.91 -6.47
N ASN A 334 6.59 -30.09 -6.54
CA ASN A 334 7.17 -29.35 -5.43
C ASN A 334 6.58 -27.93 -5.27
N LEU A 335 5.55 -27.58 -6.04
CA LEU A 335 4.89 -26.27 -6.00
C LEU A 335 3.45 -26.43 -5.53
N THR A 336 3.01 -25.55 -4.62
CA THR A 336 1.59 -25.30 -4.38
C THR A 336 1.29 -23.84 -4.69
N VAL A 337 0.31 -23.59 -5.55
CA VAL A 337 -0.21 -22.23 -5.79
C VAL A 337 -1.52 -22.05 -5.01
N ILE A 338 -1.55 -21.05 -4.14
CA ILE A 338 -2.71 -20.68 -3.33
C ILE A 338 -3.22 -19.33 -3.81
N PRO A 339 -4.15 -19.29 -4.79
CA PRO A 339 -4.79 -18.04 -5.15
C PRO A 339 -5.80 -17.64 -4.10
N MET A 340 -5.98 -16.34 -3.86
CA MET A 340 -6.97 -15.84 -2.89
C MET A 340 -7.37 -14.40 -3.21
N CYS A 341 -8.58 -13.99 -2.87
CA CYS A 341 -8.93 -12.58 -2.91
C CYS A 341 -8.18 -11.77 -1.86
N PHE A 342 -8.26 -10.44 -1.94
CA PHE A 342 -7.67 -9.55 -0.95
C PHE A 342 -8.08 -9.91 0.48
N GLN A 343 -7.10 -10.14 1.35
CA GLN A 343 -7.29 -10.63 2.72
C GLN A 343 -7.15 -9.51 3.76
N SER A 344 -7.41 -9.85 5.03
CA SER A 344 -7.16 -8.97 6.17
C SER A 344 -5.68 -8.61 6.31
N ASP A 345 -5.41 -7.57 7.09
CA ASP A 345 -4.05 -7.15 7.43
C ASP A 345 -3.28 -8.22 8.22
N ASP A 346 -3.96 -9.03 9.03
CA ASP A 346 -3.35 -10.19 9.71
C ASP A 346 -2.72 -11.19 8.74
N VAL A 347 -3.44 -11.55 7.67
CA VAL A 347 -2.92 -12.48 6.65
C VAL A 347 -1.77 -11.85 5.88
N ILE A 348 -1.92 -10.58 5.45
CA ILE A 348 -0.88 -9.89 4.68
C ILE A 348 0.39 -9.69 5.52
N ALA A 349 0.27 -9.27 6.78
CA ALA A 349 1.39 -9.09 7.69
C ALA A 349 2.13 -10.41 7.93
N SER A 350 1.40 -11.49 8.20
CA SER A 350 1.94 -12.84 8.36
C SER A 350 2.73 -13.28 7.12
N LEU A 351 2.16 -13.07 5.93
CA LEU A 351 2.82 -13.43 4.67
C LEU A 351 4.03 -12.54 4.37
N TYR A 352 3.99 -11.24 4.62
CA TYR A 352 5.16 -10.37 4.41
C TYR A 352 6.31 -10.75 5.34
N TYR A 353 6.02 -11.12 6.58
CA TYR A 353 7.03 -11.61 7.53
C TYR A 353 7.57 -12.99 7.13
N ARG A 354 6.70 -13.92 6.73
CA ARG A 354 7.08 -15.31 6.41
C ARG A 354 7.73 -15.47 5.03
N SER A 355 7.37 -14.63 4.06
CA SER A 355 7.80 -14.79 2.66
C SER A 355 9.32 -14.68 2.51
N ASP A 356 9.86 -15.65 1.81
CA ASP A 356 11.22 -15.67 1.26
C ASP A 356 11.33 -14.68 0.08
N ALA A 357 10.26 -14.53 -0.72
CA ALA A 357 10.18 -13.51 -1.76
C ALA A 357 8.78 -12.84 -1.84
N THR A 358 8.76 -11.54 -2.04
CA THR A 358 7.53 -10.76 -2.30
C THR A 358 7.60 -10.10 -3.66
N PHE A 359 6.53 -10.21 -4.44
CA PHE A 359 6.36 -9.55 -5.74
C PHE A 359 5.21 -8.55 -5.59
N THR A 360 5.54 -7.28 -5.58
CA THR A 360 4.61 -6.23 -5.13
C THR A 360 4.72 -4.99 -5.98
N ARG A 361 3.70 -4.13 -5.92
CA ARG A 361 3.87 -2.71 -6.28
C ARG A 361 4.40 -1.95 -5.06
N SER A 362 4.94 -0.77 -5.30
CA SER A 362 5.50 0.10 -4.25
C SER A 362 4.56 1.24 -3.89
N GLY A 363 3.28 0.94 -3.64
CA GLY A 363 2.37 1.94 -3.04
C GLY A 363 2.88 2.37 -1.65
N GLY A 364 2.61 3.61 -1.23
CA GLY A 364 3.27 4.19 -0.05
C GLY A 364 3.15 3.37 1.23
N LEU A 365 1.92 3.04 1.65
CA LEU A 365 1.73 2.20 2.85
C LEU A 365 2.30 0.79 2.69
N THR A 366 2.14 0.17 1.51
CA THR A 366 2.74 -1.13 1.22
C THR A 366 4.27 -1.09 1.36
N ALA A 367 4.91 -0.04 0.87
CA ALA A 367 6.35 0.14 1.01
C ALA A 367 6.76 0.31 2.48
N MET A 368 6.01 1.08 3.26
CA MET A 368 6.23 1.22 4.71
C MET A 368 6.07 -0.11 5.46
N GLU A 369 5.07 -0.92 5.09
CA GLU A 369 4.84 -2.24 5.66
C GLU A 369 5.98 -3.21 5.33
N LEU A 370 6.43 -3.25 4.08
CA LEU A 370 7.59 -4.05 3.65
C LEU A 370 8.87 -3.60 4.37
N MET A 371 9.09 -2.29 4.49
CA MET A 371 10.21 -1.72 5.26
C MET A 371 10.23 -2.25 6.70
N SER A 372 9.05 -2.42 7.30
CA SER A 372 8.90 -2.83 8.70
C SER A 372 9.00 -4.33 8.94
N VAL A 373 8.41 -5.17 8.09
CA VAL A 373 8.24 -6.60 8.42
C VAL A 373 8.86 -7.57 7.42
N ALA A 374 9.17 -7.13 6.19
CA ALA A 374 9.73 -8.03 5.19
C ALA A 374 11.19 -8.39 5.51
N GLN A 375 11.46 -9.70 5.51
CA GLN A 375 12.78 -10.30 5.76
C GLN A 375 13.39 -10.93 4.50
N GLY A 376 12.55 -11.36 3.56
CA GLY A 376 12.96 -11.95 2.28
C GLY A 376 13.29 -10.91 1.19
N GLN A 377 13.44 -11.41 -0.04
CA GLN A 377 13.64 -10.57 -1.22
C GLN A 377 12.37 -9.77 -1.55
N ILE A 378 12.55 -8.50 -1.93
CA ILE A 378 11.46 -7.62 -2.34
C ILE A 378 11.65 -7.31 -3.83
N TRP A 379 10.73 -7.83 -4.63
CA TRP A 379 10.64 -7.61 -6.06
C TRP A 379 9.52 -6.62 -6.37
N ILE A 380 9.88 -5.49 -6.98
CA ILE A 380 8.96 -4.39 -7.28
C ILE A 380 8.56 -4.44 -8.75
N HIS A 381 7.28 -4.66 -9.00
CA HIS A 381 6.72 -4.75 -10.33
C HIS A 381 6.82 -3.43 -11.09
N SER A 382 7.24 -3.52 -12.35
CA SER A 382 7.19 -2.45 -13.34
C SER A 382 6.36 -2.86 -14.57
N GLU A 383 5.58 -1.92 -15.09
CA GLU A 383 4.70 -2.11 -16.27
C GLU A 383 5.44 -2.01 -17.61
N VAL A 384 6.78 -1.87 -17.61
CA VAL A 384 7.57 -1.87 -18.86
C VAL A 384 7.47 -3.25 -19.52
N ARG A 385 7.07 -3.28 -20.80
CA ARG A 385 6.85 -4.53 -21.53
C ARG A 385 8.00 -4.95 -22.45
N HIS A 386 8.94 -4.06 -22.77
CA HIS A 386 10.00 -4.32 -23.76
C HIS A 386 11.28 -3.49 -23.52
N GLY A 387 12.43 -4.01 -23.98
CA GLY A 387 13.71 -3.29 -24.12
C GLY A 387 14.81 -3.76 -23.15
N LYS A 388 16.07 -3.39 -23.44
CA LYS A 388 17.21 -3.61 -22.52
C LYS A 388 16.90 -2.95 -21.17
N VAL A 389 16.94 -3.78 -20.14
CA VAL A 389 16.40 -3.54 -18.81
C VAL A 389 17.45 -2.87 -17.95
N ASP A 390 17.62 -1.56 -18.13
CA ASP A 390 18.28 -0.75 -17.10
C ASP A 390 17.27 -0.30 -16.05
N GLY A 391 17.75 -0.03 -14.83
CA GLY A 391 16.90 0.33 -13.70
C GLY A 391 16.11 1.63 -13.93
N GLU A 392 16.62 2.55 -14.75
CA GLU A 392 15.94 3.81 -15.04
C GLU A 392 14.70 3.61 -15.91
N LYS A 393 14.80 2.79 -16.96
CA LYS A 393 13.67 2.43 -17.82
C LYS A 393 12.59 1.69 -17.03
N LEU A 394 12.99 0.70 -16.22
CA LEU A 394 12.04 0.02 -15.33
C LEU A 394 11.35 1.00 -14.38
N GLY A 395 12.06 2.02 -13.91
CA GLY A 395 11.49 3.12 -13.14
C GLY A 395 10.33 3.85 -13.81
N LYS A 396 10.32 3.95 -15.15
CA LYS A 396 9.28 4.63 -15.94
C LYS A 396 8.00 3.81 -16.10
N GLY A 397 8.04 2.50 -15.82
CA GLY A 397 6.86 1.64 -15.75
C GLY A 397 6.09 1.73 -14.43
N MET A 398 6.39 2.74 -13.60
CA MET A 398 5.70 3.00 -12.35
C MET A 398 5.21 4.45 -12.32
N PRO A 399 4.05 4.74 -11.70
CA PRO A 399 3.70 6.10 -11.34
C PRO A 399 4.77 6.75 -10.45
N ILE A 400 4.90 8.07 -10.50
CA ILE A 400 6.02 8.79 -9.87
C ILE A 400 6.14 8.56 -8.35
N TRP A 401 5.02 8.42 -7.65
CA TRP A 401 5.02 8.16 -6.21
C TRP A 401 5.51 6.74 -5.91
N GLU A 402 5.02 5.74 -6.67
CA GLU A 402 5.48 4.36 -6.57
C GLU A 402 6.97 4.25 -6.89
N ARG A 403 7.45 4.96 -7.91
CA ARG A 403 8.88 5.02 -8.25
C ARG A 403 9.71 5.55 -7.07
N GLY A 404 9.25 6.61 -6.41
CA GLY A 404 9.95 7.16 -5.25
C GLY A 404 10.01 6.20 -4.06
N ASN A 405 8.90 5.56 -3.73
CA ASN A 405 8.88 4.51 -2.69
C ASN A 405 9.77 3.32 -3.06
N ALA A 406 9.78 2.95 -4.34
CA ALA A 406 10.60 1.87 -4.84
C ALA A 406 12.08 2.19 -4.63
N THR A 407 12.54 3.39 -5.01
CA THR A 407 13.91 3.84 -4.75
C THR A 407 14.28 3.80 -3.27
N TYR A 408 13.34 4.17 -2.38
CA TYR A 408 13.55 4.06 -0.93
C TYR A 408 13.75 2.60 -0.49
N LEU A 409 12.91 1.68 -0.97
CA LEU A 409 13.03 0.24 -0.70
C LEU A 409 14.33 -0.35 -1.27
N GLN A 410 14.76 0.06 -2.46
CA GLN A 410 16.02 -0.38 -3.05
C GLN A 410 17.20 -0.01 -2.14
N HIS A 411 17.25 1.24 -1.69
CA HIS A 411 18.36 1.74 -0.88
C HIS A 411 18.38 1.17 0.54
N LYS A 412 17.21 0.93 1.15
CA LYS A 412 17.15 0.50 2.55
C LYS A 412 17.00 -1.01 2.75
N LYS A 413 16.45 -1.72 1.77
CA LYS A 413 16.14 -3.16 1.86
C LYS A 413 16.72 -3.98 0.70
N GLY A 414 17.47 -3.36 -0.22
CA GLY A 414 18.03 -4.07 -1.37
C GLY A 414 16.98 -4.58 -2.36
N ALA A 415 15.78 -3.96 -2.36
CA ALA A 415 14.71 -4.33 -3.28
C ALA A 415 15.15 -4.20 -4.75
N ARG A 416 14.50 -4.94 -5.65
CA ARG A 416 14.87 -4.98 -7.07
C ARG A 416 13.64 -4.83 -7.95
N PHE A 417 13.79 -4.14 -9.07
CA PHE A 417 12.72 -4.04 -10.05
C PHE A 417 12.60 -5.34 -10.84
N ILE A 418 11.38 -5.66 -11.24
CA ILE A 418 11.08 -6.87 -11.99
C ILE A 418 9.93 -6.63 -12.96
N THR A 419 9.94 -7.33 -14.08
CA THR A 419 8.76 -7.49 -14.96
C THR A 419 8.51 -8.98 -15.16
N PRO A 420 7.33 -9.39 -15.66
CA PRO A 420 7.11 -10.79 -16.01
C PRO A 420 8.12 -11.31 -17.05
N GLU A 421 8.58 -10.46 -17.95
CA GLU A 421 9.55 -10.79 -18.99
C GLU A 421 10.96 -11.06 -18.41
N THR A 422 11.36 -10.35 -17.36
CA THR A 422 12.67 -10.53 -16.69
C THR A 422 12.63 -11.53 -15.53
N PHE A 423 11.46 -12.09 -15.25
CA PHE A 423 11.20 -12.83 -14.02
C PHE A 423 12.16 -14.00 -13.84
N ILE A 424 12.29 -14.86 -14.86
CA ILE A 424 13.10 -16.07 -14.79
C ILE A 424 14.57 -15.69 -14.53
N ASP A 425 15.15 -14.81 -15.34
CA ASP A 425 16.56 -14.43 -15.22
C ASP A 425 16.86 -13.75 -13.87
N SER A 426 15.91 -12.93 -13.37
CA SER A 426 16.08 -12.20 -12.11
C SER A 426 15.98 -13.13 -10.90
N CYS A 427 15.07 -14.11 -10.96
CA CYS A 427 14.73 -14.95 -9.83
C CYS A 427 15.47 -16.29 -9.82
N LEU A 428 15.95 -16.80 -10.95
CA LEU A 428 16.67 -18.06 -11.02
C LEU A 428 17.84 -18.14 -10.02
N PRO A 429 18.71 -17.13 -9.88
CA PRO A 429 19.81 -17.18 -8.89
C PRO A 429 19.34 -17.23 -7.43
N TYR A 430 18.09 -16.84 -7.17
CA TYR A 430 17.49 -16.85 -5.85
C TYR A 430 16.84 -18.20 -5.52
N PHE A 431 16.27 -18.86 -6.53
CA PHE A 431 15.60 -20.15 -6.39
C PHE A 431 16.55 -21.35 -6.57
N LEU A 432 17.75 -21.13 -7.10
CA LEU A 432 18.77 -22.17 -7.17
C LEU A 432 19.48 -22.38 -5.81
N PRO A 433 19.83 -23.62 -5.43
CA PRO A 433 20.56 -23.90 -4.20
C PRO A 433 21.92 -23.21 -4.22
N ALA A 434 22.40 -22.72 -3.06
CA ALA A 434 23.68 -22.01 -2.97
C ALA A 434 24.88 -22.80 -3.57
N ASN A 435 24.80 -24.13 -3.59
CA ASN A 435 25.84 -25.03 -4.11
C ASN A 435 25.86 -25.17 -5.65
N SER A 436 24.89 -24.61 -6.38
CA SER A 436 24.84 -24.65 -7.85
C SER A 436 25.63 -23.53 -8.54
N LYS A 437 26.22 -22.61 -7.78
CA LYS A 437 27.10 -21.54 -8.32
C LYS A 437 28.46 -22.03 -8.81
N ALA A 438 28.76 -23.33 -8.70
CA ALA A 438 30.05 -23.91 -9.09
C ALA A 438 30.11 -24.44 -10.53
N GLY A 439 29.06 -24.28 -11.35
CA GLY A 439 28.95 -24.99 -12.65
C GLY A 439 28.59 -24.14 -13.87
N ILE A 440 28.76 -22.81 -13.82
CA ILE A 440 28.62 -21.97 -15.02
C ILE A 440 29.87 -21.10 -15.12
N GLY A 441 30.92 -21.70 -15.68
CA GLY A 441 32.11 -21.05 -16.21
C GLY A 441 32.13 -21.18 -17.72
#